data_AF-A0A1M4T6I3-F1
#
_entry.id   AF-A0A1M4T6I3-F1
#
_cell.length_a   1.000
_cell.length_b   1.000
_cell.length_c   1.000
_cell.angle_alpha   90.00
_cell.angle_beta   90.00
_cell.angle_gamma   90.00
#
_symmetry.space_group_name_H-M   'P 1'
#
loop_
_entity.id
_entity.type
_entity.pdbx_description
1 polymer ?
#
loop_
_entity_poly.entity_id
_entity_poly.type
_entity_poly.pdbx_seq_one_letter_code
_entity_poly.pdbx_strand_id
1 'polypeptide(L)'
;MSNGVWLELGGSSSPYDFYGGEVGFFGQYTAYAGLGGCGGTDYYNMTAADDANYDTSQVFAMGSTPYYMLAGPGIDGNYGSSTAAYNWGYNQAEWLLNHQIPAIGLPDNNRIIWMDIEGNENTGGSSYGWNSEGNSCGVRTGGSPIPSSIDRQTFNGFYNAMSQAGYRVGAYSSATFWNFTFGGYGNIPNTLEWTYESQAQVNPAPPLASWCTQGVCAQFFGGQSAGGPNALVWQWSNSNTNGYYDYDVSAW
;
A
#
# COMPACT_ATOMS: atom_id res chain seq x y z
N MET A 1 17.56 13.91 7.70
CA MET A 1 16.12 13.68 7.68
C MET A 1 15.48 14.88 7.01
N SER A 2 14.73 14.66 5.94
CA SER A 2 14.04 15.64 5.13
C SER A 2 12.56 15.25 5.04
N ASN A 3 11.67 16.24 5.16
CA ASN A 3 10.25 16.01 5.35
C ASN A 3 9.47 16.28 4.05
N GLY A 4 8.37 15.56 3.79
CA GLY A 4 7.47 15.78 2.64
C GLY A 4 5.99 15.47 2.91
N VAL A 5 5.08 15.93 2.04
CA VAL A 5 3.60 15.69 2.06
C VAL A 5 3.19 15.09 0.71
N TRP A 6 2.09 14.32 0.62
CA TRP A 6 1.71 13.50 -0.54
C TRP A 6 0.28 13.74 -0.99
N LEU A 7 0.00 13.40 -2.25
CA LEU A 7 -1.34 13.44 -2.83
C LEU A 7 -1.62 12.16 -3.61
N GLU A 8 -2.67 11.44 -3.22
CA GLU A 8 -3.16 10.27 -3.94
C GLU A 8 -4.23 10.71 -4.96
N LEU A 9 -3.75 11.02 -6.17
CA LEU A 9 -4.52 11.34 -7.40
C LEU A 9 -5.03 12.79 -7.54
N GLY A 10 -4.88 13.39 -8.73
CA GLY A 10 -5.89 14.29 -9.29
C GLY A 10 -6.03 15.77 -8.85
N GLY A 11 -4.97 16.55 -8.62
CA GLY A 11 -5.17 18.01 -8.59
C GLY A 11 -3.91 18.83 -8.38
N SER A 12 -3.75 19.91 -9.17
CA SER A 12 -2.63 20.84 -9.08
C SER A 12 -2.68 21.78 -7.87
N SER A 13 -3.50 21.49 -6.86
CA SER A 13 -3.62 22.33 -5.66
C SER A 13 -4.23 21.55 -4.50
N SER A 14 -3.42 21.29 -3.47
CA SER A 14 -3.94 20.85 -2.17
C SER A 14 -4.76 21.99 -1.54
N PRO A 15 -5.98 21.72 -1.04
CA PRO A 15 -6.75 22.69 -0.25
C PRO A 15 -6.10 23.00 1.11
N TYR A 16 -4.99 22.30 1.43
CA TYR A 16 -4.24 22.44 2.67
C TYR A 16 -2.92 23.21 2.52
N ASP A 17 -2.67 23.88 1.37
CA ASP A 17 -1.46 24.67 1.08
C ASP A 17 -0.13 23.86 1.02
N PHE A 18 -0.11 22.70 0.37
CA PHE A 18 1.12 21.86 0.24
C PHE A 18 1.23 21.13 -1.12
N TYR A 19 2.47 20.84 -1.55
CA TYR A 19 2.79 19.96 -2.69
C TYR A 19 3.76 18.86 -2.25
N GLY A 20 3.53 17.65 -2.75
CA GLY A 20 4.54 16.59 -2.82
C GLY A 20 3.95 15.27 -3.31
N GLY A 21 4.89 14.42 -3.79
CA GLY A 21 4.79 13.06 -4.34
C GLY A 21 3.42 12.45 -4.67
N GLU A 22 3.27 11.93 -5.90
CA GLU A 22 2.11 11.12 -6.31
C GLU A 22 2.39 9.62 -6.11
N VAL A 23 1.52 8.93 -5.40
CA VAL A 23 1.50 7.47 -5.35
C VAL A 23 0.30 7.00 -6.16
N GLY A 24 0.56 6.18 -7.20
CA GLY A 24 -0.48 5.68 -8.09
C GLY A 24 -0.79 4.21 -7.82
N PHE A 25 -2.08 3.86 -7.89
CA PHE A 25 -2.56 2.48 -7.88
C PHE A 25 -2.14 1.78 -9.17
N PHE A 26 -1.46 0.64 -9.03
CA PHE A 26 -1.15 -0.28 -10.11
C PHE A 26 -1.86 -1.60 -9.92
N GLY A 27 -3.08 -1.65 -10.44
CA GLY A 27 -3.83 -2.87 -10.59
C GLY A 27 -4.11 -3.66 -9.30
N GLN A 28 -5.01 -4.61 -9.48
CA GLN A 28 -5.19 -5.74 -8.60
C GLN A 28 -4.92 -6.98 -9.45
N TYR A 29 -4.14 -7.95 -8.96
CA TYR A 29 -3.91 -9.23 -9.68
C TYR A 29 -5.23 -9.80 -10.23
N THR A 30 -6.28 -9.67 -9.43
CA THR A 30 -7.57 -10.25 -9.75
C THR A 30 -8.34 -9.48 -10.81
N ALA A 31 -8.16 -8.15 -10.87
CA ALA A 31 -8.78 -7.30 -11.88
C ALA A 31 -8.09 -7.45 -13.26
N TYR A 32 -6.77 -7.66 -13.30
CA TYR A 32 -5.99 -7.53 -14.54
C TYR A 32 -5.18 -8.76 -14.96
N ALA A 33 -4.87 -9.69 -14.07
CA ALA A 33 -3.83 -10.69 -14.28
C ALA A 33 -4.27 -12.15 -14.31
N GLY A 34 -5.29 -12.53 -13.52
CA GLY A 34 -5.50 -13.96 -13.28
C GLY A 34 -6.92 -14.43 -13.00
N LEU A 35 -7.84 -13.56 -12.57
CA LEU A 35 -9.15 -14.02 -12.11
C LEU A 35 -10.37 -13.35 -12.78
N GLY A 36 -10.17 -12.24 -13.52
CA GLY A 36 -11.12 -11.65 -14.46
C GLY A 36 -12.41 -11.06 -13.82
N GLY A 37 -12.95 -10.02 -14.46
CA GLY A 37 -14.33 -9.59 -14.24
C GLY A 37 -14.63 -8.71 -13.03
N CYS A 38 -13.60 -8.28 -12.28
CA CYS A 38 -13.81 -7.56 -11.03
C CYS A 38 -13.89 -6.03 -11.15
N GLY A 39 -13.65 -5.49 -12.35
CA GLY A 39 -13.47 -4.05 -12.51
C GLY A 39 -12.18 -3.60 -11.81
N GLY A 40 -11.45 -2.71 -12.46
CA GLY A 40 -10.26 -2.09 -11.91
C GLY A 40 -10.06 -0.80 -12.68
N THR A 41 -9.56 0.22 -12.01
CA THR A 41 -9.09 1.43 -12.67
C THR A 41 -7.64 1.59 -12.27
N ASP A 42 -6.74 1.62 -13.24
CA ASP A 42 -5.37 2.02 -12.99
C ASP A 42 -5.38 3.53 -12.83
N TYR A 43 -5.03 3.99 -11.63
CA TYR A 43 -5.10 5.41 -11.31
C TYR A 43 -3.78 6.14 -11.58
N TYR A 44 -2.72 5.41 -11.92
CA TYR A 44 -1.44 6.02 -12.29
C TYR A 44 -1.51 6.82 -13.59
N ASN A 45 -0.96 8.03 -13.58
CA ASN A 45 -0.81 8.89 -14.75
C ASN A 45 0.58 9.53 -14.78
N MET A 46 1.27 9.43 -15.93
CA MET A 46 2.60 10.00 -16.13
C MET A 46 2.67 11.51 -15.94
N THR A 47 1.61 12.26 -16.29
CA THR A 47 1.59 13.72 -16.10
C THR A 47 1.68 14.11 -14.63
N ALA A 48 0.92 13.44 -13.77
CA ALA A 48 0.94 13.74 -12.35
C ALA A 48 2.20 13.18 -11.67
N ALA A 49 2.75 12.08 -12.20
CA ALA A 49 4.05 11.55 -11.78
C ALA A 49 5.19 12.54 -12.10
N ASP A 50 5.16 13.19 -13.26
CA ASP A 50 6.11 14.24 -13.65
C ASP A 50 5.97 15.48 -12.76
N ASP A 51 4.74 15.92 -12.45
CA ASP A 51 4.49 17.03 -11.52
C ASP A 51 5.06 16.73 -10.12
N ALA A 52 4.87 15.50 -9.64
CA ALA A 52 5.44 15.02 -8.37
C ALA A 52 6.99 15.00 -8.36
N ASN A 53 7.62 14.74 -9.51
CA ASN A 53 9.08 14.75 -9.66
C ASN A 53 9.66 16.16 -9.84
N TYR A 54 8.85 17.14 -10.29
CA TYR A 54 9.29 18.50 -10.60
C TYR A 54 9.57 19.34 -9.33
N ASP A 55 8.83 19.13 -8.22
CA ASP A 55 8.97 19.94 -7.00
C ASP A 55 9.99 19.39 -5.97
N THR A 56 11.09 18.81 -6.43
CA THR A 56 12.19 18.34 -5.56
C THR A 56 13.00 19.49 -4.92
N SER A 57 12.69 20.75 -5.26
CA SER A 57 13.41 21.94 -4.80
C SER A 57 12.79 22.61 -3.55
N GLN A 58 11.50 22.41 -3.29
CA GLN A 58 10.80 22.98 -2.12
C GLN A 58 10.51 21.93 -1.05
N VAL A 59 10.38 20.66 -1.44
CA VAL A 59 10.09 19.52 -0.57
C VAL A 59 10.90 18.32 -1.08
N PHE A 60 11.49 17.51 -0.18
CA PHE A 60 12.08 16.23 -0.60
C PHE A 60 10.95 15.27 -0.96
N ALA A 61 10.50 15.30 -2.21
CA ALA A 61 9.58 14.32 -2.75
C ALA A 61 10.35 13.01 -3.00
N MET A 62 9.81 11.86 -2.56
CA MET A 62 10.23 10.52 -3.04
C MET A 62 9.87 10.29 -4.52
N GLY A 63 9.47 11.33 -5.24
CA GLY A 63 8.93 11.21 -6.59
C GLY A 63 7.66 10.36 -6.64
N SER A 64 7.35 9.88 -7.83
CA SER A 64 6.23 8.97 -8.04
C SER A 64 6.60 7.52 -7.69
N THR A 65 5.76 6.81 -6.94
CA THR A 65 5.97 5.38 -6.65
C THR A 65 4.68 4.57 -6.78
N PRO A 66 4.74 3.32 -7.28
CA PRO A 66 3.63 2.37 -7.26
C PRO A 66 3.16 1.93 -5.89
N TYR A 67 1.85 1.72 -5.78
CA TYR A 67 1.31 0.69 -4.90
C TYR A 67 0.52 -0.37 -5.67
N TYR A 68 0.50 -1.58 -5.13
CA TYR A 68 -0.10 -2.76 -5.72
C TYR A 68 -1.02 -3.43 -4.70
N MET A 69 -2.31 -3.54 -5.03
CA MET A 69 -3.30 -4.20 -4.18
C MET A 69 -3.01 -5.71 -4.12
N LEU A 70 -2.31 -6.11 -3.06
CA LEU A 70 -1.82 -7.47 -2.91
C LEU A 70 -2.97 -8.37 -2.44
N ALA A 71 -3.31 -9.35 -3.29
CA ALA A 71 -4.30 -10.34 -2.94
C ALA A 71 -3.72 -11.31 -1.89
N GLY A 72 -4.43 -11.47 -0.79
CA GLY A 72 -4.18 -12.50 0.20
C GLY A 72 -4.40 -13.91 -0.36
N PRO A 73 -3.90 -14.93 0.35
CA PRO A 73 -3.98 -16.34 -0.07
C PRO A 73 -5.41 -16.85 -0.27
N GLY A 74 -6.40 -16.27 0.41
CA GLY A 74 -7.79 -16.67 0.32
C GLY A 74 -8.46 -16.44 -1.04
N ILE A 75 -7.85 -15.63 -1.90
CA ILE A 75 -8.28 -15.41 -3.28
C ILE A 75 -7.82 -16.54 -4.21
N ASP A 76 -6.63 -17.11 -3.97
CA ASP A 76 -6.07 -18.22 -4.78
C ASP A 76 -6.88 -19.50 -4.60
N GLY A 77 -7.46 -19.71 -3.41
CA GLY A 77 -8.20 -20.92 -3.06
C GLY A 77 -7.32 -22.18 -2.90
N ASN A 78 -6.04 -22.14 -3.24
CA ASN A 78 -5.08 -23.26 -3.11
C ASN A 78 -4.04 -23.04 -1.99
N TYR A 79 -4.37 -22.26 -0.97
CA TYR A 79 -3.47 -21.86 0.11
C TYR A 79 -3.23 -22.92 1.21
N GLY A 80 -3.57 -24.19 0.97
CA GLY A 80 -3.52 -25.27 1.96
C GLY A 80 -2.13 -25.60 2.55
N SER A 81 -1.08 -24.88 2.13
CA SER A 81 0.27 -25.01 2.69
C SER A 81 1.04 -23.68 2.62
N SER A 82 2.06 -23.56 3.47
CA SER A 82 3.00 -22.42 3.45
C SER A 82 3.64 -22.21 2.08
N THR A 83 4.02 -23.28 1.39
CA THR A 83 4.62 -23.20 0.04
C THR A 83 3.64 -22.66 -0.99
N ALA A 84 2.38 -23.08 -0.94
CA ALA A 84 1.38 -22.61 -1.88
C ALA A 84 1.08 -21.12 -1.69
N ALA A 85 0.89 -20.67 -0.45
CA ALA A 85 0.70 -19.25 -0.14
C ALA A 85 1.95 -18.41 -0.50
N TYR A 86 3.15 -18.92 -0.26
CA TYR A 86 4.37 -18.28 -0.73
C TYR A 86 4.39 -18.10 -2.25
N ASN A 87 4.10 -19.17 -3.00
CA ASN A 87 4.09 -19.13 -4.46
C ASN A 87 3.00 -18.19 -4.98
N TRP A 88 1.86 -18.07 -4.29
CA TRP A 88 0.83 -17.11 -4.64
C TRP A 88 1.34 -15.66 -4.59
N GLY A 89 2.00 -15.27 -3.51
CA GLY A 89 2.63 -13.94 -3.43
C GLY A 89 3.72 -13.74 -4.48
N TYR A 90 4.54 -14.76 -4.71
CA TYR A 90 5.61 -14.71 -5.72
C TYR A 90 5.05 -14.52 -7.14
N ASN A 91 3.99 -15.24 -7.50
CA ASN A 91 3.35 -15.16 -8.82
C ASN A 91 2.73 -13.77 -9.08
N GLN A 92 2.16 -13.15 -8.05
CA GLN A 92 1.65 -11.78 -8.15
C GLN A 92 2.76 -10.79 -8.47
N ALA A 93 3.92 -10.91 -7.81
CA ALA A 93 5.07 -10.06 -8.07
C ALA A 93 5.66 -10.31 -9.48
N GLU A 94 5.81 -11.57 -9.89
CA GLU A 94 6.26 -11.91 -11.25
C GLU A 94 5.33 -11.35 -12.32
N TRP A 95 4.01 -11.39 -12.09
CA TRP A 95 3.07 -10.79 -13.02
C TRP A 95 3.26 -9.27 -13.12
N LEU A 96 3.36 -8.58 -11.96
CA LEU A 96 3.59 -7.13 -11.90
C LEU A 96 4.88 -6.74 -12.62
N LEU A 97 5.98 -7.47 -12.41
CA LEU A 97 7.28 -7.27 -13.06
C LEU A 97 7.22 -7.45 -14.59
N ASN A 98 6.45 -8.42 -15.07
CA ASN A 98 6.42 -8.77 -16.49
C ASN A 98 5.37 -7.99 -17.31
N HIS A 99 4.36 -7.40 -16.67
CA HIS A 99 3.22 -6.82 -17.39
C HIS A 99 3.00 -5.35 -17.04
N GLN A 100 2.83 -5.04 -15.77
CA GLN A 100 2.43 -3.70 -15.32
C GLN A 100 3.62 -2.75 -15.32
N ILE A 101 4.73 -3.10 -14.66
CA ILE A 101 5.94 -2.27 -14.58
C ILE A 101 6.48 -1.84 -15.96
N PRO A 102 6.59 -2.74 -16.96
CA PRO A 102 7.03 -2.35 -18.29
C PRO A 102 6.02 -1.48 -19.05
N ALA A 103 4.71 -1.71 -18.87
CA ALA A 103 3.67 -0.99 -19.61
C ALA A 103 3.57 0.50 -19.22
N ILE A 104 3.83 0.79 -17.95
CA ILE A 104 3.73 2.14 -17.37
C ILE A 104 5.03 2.92 -17.50
N GLY A 105 6.16 2.24 -17.72
CA GLY A 105 7.47 2.88 -17.91
C GLY A 105 7.95 3.65 -16.69
N LEU A 106 7.85 3.06 -15.49
CA LEU A 106 8.25 3.71 -14.24
C LEU A 106 9.64 4.34 -14.39
N PRO A 107 9.80 5.61 -14.02
CA PRO A 107 11.12 6.22 -14.04
C PRO A 107 12.06 5.44 -13.13
N ASP A 108 13.25 5.12 -13.64
CA ASP A 108 14.27 4.26 -13.01
C ASP A 108 14.81 4.80 -11.68
N ASN A 109 14.37 5.99 -11.26
CA ASN A 109 14.92 6.75 -10.14
C ASN A 109 14.37 6.31 -8.77
N ASN A 110 13.15 5.75 -8.69
CA ASN A 110 12.55 5.28 -7.43
C ASN A 110 12.07 3.84 -7.53
N ARG A 111 12.98 2.90 -7.28
CA ARG A 111 12.71 1.46 -7.23
C ARG A 111 12.03 1.05 -5.92
N ILE A 112 10.91 1.68 -5.59
CA ILE A 112 10.06 1.31 -4.45
C ILE A 112 8.77 0.73 -5.01
N ILE A 113 8.28 -0.36 -4.41
CA ILE A 113 6.93 -0.89 -4.64
C ILE A 113 6.24 -1.03 -3.29
N TRP A 114 5.06 -0.44 -3.15
CA TRP A 114 4.21 -0.62 -1.98
C TRP A 114 3.25 -1.79 -2.18
N MET A 115 3.28 -2.76 -1.27
CA MET A 115 2.22 -3.76 -1.13
C MET A 115 1.08 -3.12 -0.36
N ASP A 116 -0.01 -2.84 -1.06
CA ASP A 116 -1.25 -2.44 -0.42
C ASP A 116 -1.94 -3.69 0.14
N ILE A 117 -1.94 -3.75 1.47
CA ILE A 117 -2.49 -4.84 2.27
C ILE A 117 -3.50 -4.20 3.21
N GLU A 118 -4.71 -4.02 2.68
CA GLU A 118 -5.83 -3.48 3.43
C GLU A 118 -7.06 -4.40 3.34
N GLY A 119 -8.13 -4.01 4.05
CA GLY A 119 -9.40 -4.71 3.99
C GLY A 119 -10.43 -4.07 4.89
N ASN A 120 -11.71 -4.35 4.64
CA ASN A 120 -12.78 -3.81 5.49
C ASN A 120 -13.00 -4.69 6.73
N GLU A 121 -12.23 -4.38 7.77
CA GLU A 121 -12.14 -5.08 9.04
C GLU A 121 -13.46 -5.22 9.82
N ASN A 122 -14.48 -4.39 9.55
CA ASN A 122 -15.67 -4.28 10.42
C ASN A 122 -17.04 -4.46 9.76
N THR A 123 -17.15 -4.71 8.45
CA THR A 123 -18.49 -4.72 7.79
C THR A 123 -18.79 -5.88 6.84
N GLY A 124 -17.90 -6.88 6.71
CA GLY A 124 -18.09 -7.95 5.74
C GLY A 124 -17.83 -7.53 4.29
N GLY A 125 -17.09 -6.42 4.10
CA GLY A 125 -16.56 -6.01 2.80
C GLY A 125 -15.38 -6.88 2.33
N SER A 126 -14.70 -6.42 1.28
CA SER A 126 -13.55 -7.14 0.71
C SER A 126 -12.44 -7.30 1.75
N SER A 127 -12.07 -8.55 2.04
CA SER A 127 -10.86 -8.88 2.80
C SER A 127 -9.65 -9.03 1.89
N TYR A 128 -9.86 -8.95 0.58
CA TYR A 128 -8.90 -9.27 -0.47
C TYR A 128 -8.18 -10.62 -0.25
N GLY A 129 -8.84 -11.57 0.42
CA GLY A 129 -8.28 -12.90 0.71
C GLY A 129 -7.37 -12.96 1.93
N TRP A 130 -7.26 -11.89 2.72
CA TRP A 130 -6.51 -11.87 3.97
C TRP A 130 -7.38 -12.44 5.11
N ASN A 131 -6.85 -13.40 5.88
CA ASN A 131 -7.51 -14.13 6.99
C ASN A 131 -8.79 -14.90 6.63
N SER A 132 -9.25 -14.86 5.38
CA SER A 132 -10.54 -15.41 4.97
C SER A 132 -10.55 -15.71 3.49
N GLU A 133 -11.37 -16.68 3.10
CA GLU A 133 -11.62 -16.96 1.68
C GLU A 133 -12.38 -15.79 1.05
N GLY A 134 -11.98 -15.47 -0.18
CA GLY A 134 -12.65 -14.48 -1.01
C GLY A 134 -12.93 -15.05 -2.40
N ASN A 135 -13.89 -14.46 -3.10
CA ASN A 135 -14.01 -14.68 -4.54
C ASN A 135 -12.86 -14.00 -5.29
N SER A 136 -12.85 -14.18 -6.61
CA SER A 136 -11.89 -13.50 -7.47
C SER A 136 -11.83 -11.99 -7.24
N CYS A 137 -12.92 -11.32 -6.86
CA CYS A 137 -12.92 -9.88 -6.64
C CYS A 137 -12.52 -9.46 -5.22
N GLY A 138 -11.99 -10.38 -4.43
CA GLY A 138 -11.58 -10.14 -3.05
C GLY A 138 -12.74 -9.92 -2.08
N VAL A 139 -13.98 -10.15 -2.53
CA VAL A 139 -15.16 -10.14 -1.66
C VAL A 139 -15.16 -11.41 -0.85
N ARG A 140 -15.27 -11.28 0.47
CA ARG A 140 -15.30 -12.41 1.39
C ARG A 140 -16.44 -13.37 1.05
N THR A 141 -16.14 -14.66 0.90
CA THR A 141 -17.11 -15.71 0.57
C THR A 141 -17.47 -16.61 1.76
N GLY A 142 -16.82 -16.41 2.91
CA GLY A 142 -17.00 -17.24 4.11
C GLY A 142 -15.77 -18.13 4.34
N GLY A 143 -15.98 -19.37 4.80
CA GLY A 143 -14.90 -20.33 5.00
C GLY A 143 -14.23 -20.27 6.37
N SER A 144 -13.24 -21.15 6.54
CA SER A 144 -12.44 -21.19 7.76
C SER A 144 -11.45 -20.02 7.77
N PRO A 145 -11.14 -19.42 8.93
CA PRO A 145 -10.12 -18.39 9.02
C PRO A 145 -8.79 -18.91 8.47
N ILE A 146 -8.15 -18.12 7.63
CA ILE A 146 -6.79 -18.40 7.16
C ILE A 146 -5.85 -18.07 8.31
N PRO A 147 -4.93 -18.97 8.70
CA PRO A 147 -3.98 -18.68 9.75
C PRO A 147 -3.03 -17.55 9.33
N SER A 148 -2.72 -16.63 10.23
CA SER A 148 -1.75 -15.53 10.00
C SER A 148 -0.37 -16.00 9.52
N SER A 149 0.03 -17.23 9.89
CA SER A 149 1.29 -17.82 9.41
C SER A 149 1.26 -18.16 7.92
N ILE A 150 0.09 -18.41 7.33
CA ILE A 150 -0.15 -18.63 5.90
C ILE A 150 -0.23 -17.29 5.17
N ASP A 151 -1.00 -16.31 5.69
CA ASP A 151 -1.00 -14.93 5.16
C ASP A 151 0.43 -14.37 5.08
N ARG A 152 1.23 -14.61 6.13
CA ARG A 152 2.64 -14.21 6.14
C ARG A 152 3.47 -14.81 5.00
N GLN A 153 3.15 -16.01 4.52
CA GLN A 153 3.89 -16.59 3.39
C GLN A 153 3.59 -15.86 2.09
N THR A 154 2.34 -15.44 1.85
CA THR A 154 1.99 -14.60 0.70
C THR A 154 2.79 -13.30 0.70
N PHE A 155 2.85 -12.62 1.84
CA PHE A 155 3.71 -11.44 2.00
C PHE A 155 5.18 -11.76 1.64
N ASN A 156 5.74 -12.85 2.20
CA ASN A 156 7.15 -13.22 1.98
C ASN A 156 7.44 -13.54 0.51
N GLY A 157 6.52 -14.22 -0.18
CA GLY A 157 6.66 -14.56 -1.59
C GLY A 157 6.78 -13.32 -2.47
N PHE A 158 5.86 -12.37 -2.28
CA PHE A 158 5.88 -11.11 -3.02
C PHE A 158 7.14 -10.29 -2.70
N TYR A 159 7.44 -10.11 -1.41
CA TYR A 159 8.63 -9.38 -0.94
C TYR A 159 9.92 -9.94 -1.56
N ASN A 160 10.07 -11.26 -1.57
CA ASN A 160 11.27 -11.91 -2.09
C ASN A 160 11.43 -11.73 -3.61
N ALA A 161 10.36 -11.90 -4.39
CA ALA A 161 10.40 -11.69 -5.84
C ALA A 161 10.81 -10.25 -6.20
N MET A 162 10.17 -9.26 -5.57
CA MET A 162 10.50 -7.84 -5.80
C MET A 162 11.91 -7.48 -5.38
N SER A 163 12.36 -7.98 -4.23
CA SER A 163 13.73 -7.77 -3.75
C SER A 163 14.76 -8.39 -4.70
N GLN A 164 14.49 -9.58 -5.24
CA GLN A 164 15.33 -10.24 -6.25
C GLN A 164 15.42 -9.44 -7.55
N ALA A 165 14.34 -8.76 -7.94
CA ALA A 165 14.31 -7.84 -9.07
C ALA A 165 14.97 -6.47 -8.77
N GLY A 166 15.47 -6.26 -7.54
CA GLY A 166 16.19 -5.05 -7.15
C GLY A 166 15.31 -3.89 -6.70
N TYR A 167 14.06 -4.16 -6.33
CA TYR A 167 13.16 -3.18 -5.72
C TYR A 167 13.32 -3.16 -4.20
N ARG A 168 13.19 -1.97 -3.60
CA ARG A 168 12.86 -1.80 -2.19
C ARG A 168 11.36 -2.03 -2.03
N VAL A 169 10.98 -2.82 -1.04
CA VAL A 169 9.59 -3.18 -0.82
C VAL A 169 9.04 -2.42 0.39
N GLY A 170 7.89 -1.80 0.21
CA GLY A 170 7.09 -1.21 1.28
C GLY A 170 5.77 -1.92 1.48
N ALA A 171 5.14 -1.71 2.63
CA ALA A 171 3.81 -2.18 2.95
C ALA A 171 2.93 -0.98 3.35
N TYR A 172 1.74 -0.92 2.77
CA TYR A 172 0.66 -0.01 3.13
C TYR A 172 -0.44 -0.78 3.87
N SER A 173 -0.83 -0.31 5.06
CA SER A 173 -1.87 -0.92 5.91
C SER A 173 -2.24 0.01 7.07
N SER A 174 -3.32 -0.27 7.79
CA SER A 174 -3.52 0.26 9.14
C SER A 174 -2.87 -0.68 10.17
N ALA A 175 -2.52 -0.15 11.34
CA ALA A 175 -2.02 -0.99 12.44
C ALA A 175 -3.06 -2.01 12.93
N THR A 176 -4.34 -1.65 12.90
CA THR A 176 -5.44 -2.54 13.29
C THR A 176 -5.56 -3.71 12.33
N PHE A 177 -5.62 -3.43 11.03
CA PHE A 177 -5.74 -4.47 10.00
C PHE A 177 -4.48 -5.34 9.94
N TRP A 178 -3.30 -4.75 10.09
CA TRP A 178 -2.04 -5.49 10.12
C TRP A 178 -1.99 -6.48 11.28
N ASN A 179 -2.37 -6.04 12.49
CA ASN A 179 -2.39 -6.91 13.66
C ASN A 179 -3.49 -7.98 13.56
N PHE A 180 -4.65 -7.64 13.01
CA PHE A 180 -5.70 -8.62 12.69
C PHE A 180 -5.18 -9.70 11.73
N THR A 181 -4.42 -9.28 10.71
CA THR A 181 -3.95 -10.18 9.65
C THR A 181 -2.78 -11.04 10.05
N PHE A 182 -1.71 -10.41 10.52
CA PHE A 182 -0.47 -11.12 10.77
C PHE A 182 -0.28 -11.50 12.23
N GLY A 183 -0.91 -10.81 13.18
CA GLY A 183 -0.73 -11.02 14.61
C GLY A 183 0.74 -11.18 15.00
N GLY A 184 1.09 -12.29 15.66
CA GLY A 184 2.47 -12.61 16.04
C GLY A 184 3.47 -12.82 14.88
N TYR A 185 2.99 -12.86 13.63
CA TYR A 185 3.79 -12.97 12.40
C TYR A 185 3.94 -11.63 11.67
N GLY A 186 3.53 -10.51 12.28
CA GLY A 186 3.52 -9.20 11.62
C GLY A 186 4.87 -8.51 11.48
N ASN A 187 5.95 -8.99 12.10
CA ASN A 187 7.22 -8.26 12.14
C ASN A 187 7.91 -8.14 10.75
N ILE A 188 8.18 -6.92 10.28
CA ILE A 188 8.72 -6.62 8.94
C ILE A 188 9.93 -5.66 9.00
N PRO A 189 11.04 -6.06 9.63
CA PRO A 189 12.16 -5.14 9.96
C PRO A 189 12.92 -4.59 8.74
N ASN A 190 12.74 -5.19 7.55
CA ASN A 190 13.43 -4.81 6.31
C ASN A 190 12.45 -4.32 5.23
N THR A 191 11.28 -3.86 5.63
CA THR A 191 10.21 -3.41 4.74
C THR A 191 9.86 -1.98 5.12
N LEU A 192 9.71 -1.12 4.12
CA LEU A 192 9.23 0.23 4.28
C LEU A 192 7.78 0.21 4.77
N GLU A 193 7.39 1.19 5.57
CA GLU A 193 6.06 1.29 6.14
C GLU A 193 5.38 2.57 5.70
N TRP A 194 4.16 2.40 5.22
CA TRP A 194 3.18 3.43 4.97
C TRP A 194 1.94 3.09 5.78
N THR A 195 1.66 3.85 6.84
CA THR A 195 0.50 3.59 7.70
C THR A 195 -0.66 4.50 7.36
N TYR A 196 -1.90 4.02 7.50
CA TYR A 196 -3.11 4.85 7.37
C TYR A 196 -3.99 4.79 8.62
N GLU A 197 -4.68 5.91 8.88
CA GLU A 197 -5.68 6.01 9.94
C GLU A 197 -7.02 6.44 9.35
N SER A 198 -8.03 5.59 9.42
CA SER A 198 -9.35 5.82 8.81
C SER A 198 -10.14 7.02 9.36
N GLN A 199 -9.61 7.71 10.38
CA GLN A 199 -10.32 8.72 11.18
C GLN A 199 -9.70 10.12 11.19
N ALA A 200 -8.51 10.30 10.63
CA ALA A 200 -7.93 11.64 10.56
C ALA A 200 -8.48 12.34 9.30
N GLN A 201 -9.29 13.38 9.48
CA GLN A 201 -9.69 14.32 8.42
C GLN A 201 -9.55 15.72 9.01
N VAL A 202 -8.33 16.07 9.39
CA VAL A 202 -8.04 17.24 10.22
C VAL A 202 -7.46 18.38 9.39
N ASN A 203 -7.99 19.59 9.58
CA ASN A 203 -7.47 20.82 8.99
C ASN A 203 -6.95 21.74 10.10
N PRO A 204 -5.69 22.24 10.05
CA PRO A 204 -4.70 22.05 8.99
C PRO A 204 -4.05 20.65 9.01
N ALA A 205 -3.39 20.33 7.89
CA ALA A 205 -2.56 19.13 7.74
C ALA A 205 -1.53 19.00 8.90
N PRO A 206 -1.11 17.77 9.25
CA PRO A 206 -0.01 17.57 10.18
C PRO A 206 1.23 18.37 9.76
N PRO A 207 2.00 18.93 10.71
CA PRO A 207 3.30 19.50 10.38
C PRO A 207 4.19 18.45 9.69
N LEU A 208 5.04 18.90 8.77
CA LEU A 208 6.02 18.07 8.09
C LEU A 208 6.86 17.22 9.07
N ALA A 209 6.93 15.90 8.81
CA ALA A 209 7.51 14.86 9.69
C ALA A 209 6.98 14.83 11.13
N SER A 210 5.79 15.38 11.36
CA SER A 210 5.00 15.06 12.52
C SER A 210 4.20 13.80 12.24
N TRP A 211 4.33 12.81 13.10
CA TRP A 211 3.47 11.64 13.14
C TRP A 211 2.18 11.87 13.92
N CYS A 212 1.84 13.14 14.20
CA CYS A 212 0.66 13.53 14.96
C CYS A 212 0.06 14.84 14.46
N THR A 213 -1.26 14.97 14.59
CA THR A 213 -2.06 16.18 14.32
C THR A 213 -3.31 16.15 15.20
N GLN A 214 -3.90 17.31 15.55
CA GLN A 214 -5.19 17.47 16.27
C GLN A 214 -5.82 16.23 16.96
N GLY A 215 -5.09 15.57 17.87
CA GLY A 215 -5.58 14.40 18.64
C GLY A 215 -5.49 13.03 17.96
N VAL A 216 -4.93 12.93 16.76
CA VAL A 216 -4.64 11.67 16.05
C VAL A 216 -3.15 11.56 15.75
N CYS A 217 -2.58 10.38 15.96
CA CYS A 217 -1.21 10.08 15.60
C CYS A 217 -1.16 8.82 14.73
N ALA A 218 -0.18 8.75 13.85
CA ALA A 218 0.16 7.56 13.10
C ALA A 218 0.38 6.38 14.07
N GLN A 219 -0.28 5.26 13.81
CA GLN A 219 -0.01 4.01 14.50
C GLN A 219 0.89 3.16 13.61
N PHE A 220 2.07 2.83 14.12
CA PHE A 220 3.02 2.01 13.39
C PHE A 220 2.71 0.52 13.56
N PHE A 221 3.03 -0.26 12.54
CA PHE A 221 2.84 -1.70 12.52
C PHE A 221 4.13 -2.45 12.19
N GLY A 222 4.05 -3.77 12.31
CA GLY A 222 5.13 -4.64 11.89
C GLY A 222 6.48 -4.47 12.60
N GLY A 223 6.45 -3.95 13.83
CA GLY A 223 7.65 -3.71 14.65
C GLY A 223 8.37 -2.41 14.34
N GLN A 224 7.81 -1.56 13.49
CA GLN A 224 8.34 -0.24 13.18
C GLN A 224 7.89 0.80 14.23
N SER A 225 8.47 2.00 14.13
CA SER A 225 8.17 3.12 15.02
C SER A 225 8.54 4.44 14.37
N ALA A 226 8.01 5.55 14.89
CA ALA A 226 8.26 6.92 14.42
C ALA A 226 9.74 7.32 14.19
N GLY A 227 10.68 6.72 14.93
CA GLY A 227 12.12 6.97 14.78
C GLY A 227 12.87 5.89 14.00
N GLY A 228 12.15 4.88 13.49
CA GLY A 228 12.70 3.76 12.75
C GLY A 228 13.04 4.15 11.30
N PRO A 229 14.08 3.55 10.70
CA PRO A 229 14.52 3.90 9.36
C PRO A 229 13.55 3.46 8.24
N ASN A 230 12.54 2.68 8.57
CA ASN A 230 11.55 2.20 7.62
C ASN A 230 10.16 2.82 7.80
N ALA A 231 9.93 3.62 8.84
CA ALA A 231 8.68 4.36 9.02
C ALA A 231 8.72 5.59 8.10
N LEU A 232 8.08 5.52 6.94
CA LEU A 232 8.30 6.50 5.87
C LEU A 232 7.09 7.36 5.55
N VAL A 233 5.89 6.80 5.51
CA VAL A 233 4.71 7.51 5.05
C VAL A 233 3.55 7.31 6.02
N TRP A 234 2.74 8.33 6.22
CA TRP A 234 1.50 8.27 6.98
C TRP A 234 0.38 8.94 6.20
N GLN A 235 -0.60 8.14 5.77
CA GLN A 235 -1.88 8.61 5.25
C GLN A 235 -2.72 9.14 6.43
N TRP A 236 -2.75 10.46 6.55
CA TRP A 236 -3.47 11.14 7.62
C TRP A 236 -4.85 11.62 7.16
N SER A 237 -5.19 11.47 5.88
CA SER A 237 -6.50 11.81 5.35
C SER A 237 -6.91 10.79 4.30
N ASN A 238 -8.16 10.37 4.37
CA ASN A 238 -8.81 9.59 3.32
C ASN A 238 -9.89 10.43 2.60
N SER A 239 -10.18 10.03 1.36
CA SER A 239 -11.14 10.66 0.48
C SER A 239 -12.55 10.61 1.07
N ASN A 240 -13.28 11.72 0.94
CA ASN A 240 -14.68 11.82 1.34
C ASN A 240 -15.55 12.33 0.19
N THR A 241 -16.87 12.32 0.41
CA THR A 241 -17.92 12.71 -0.56
C THR A 241 -17.82 14.15 -1.11
N ASN A 242 -16.82 14.95 -0.69
CA ASN A 242 -16.56 16.29 -1.19
C ASN A 242 -15.47 16.34 -2.27
N GLY A 243 -14.99 15.20 -2.77
CA GLY A 243 -14.03 15.14 -3.88
C GLY A 243 -12.59 15.45 -3.48
N TYR A 244 -12.25 15.22 -2.21
CA TYR A 244 -10.88 15.29 -1.72
C TYR A 244 -10.18 13.93 -1.91
N TYR A 245 -8.89 13.99 -2.22
CA TYR A 245 -7.98 12.86 -2.40
C TYR A 245 -7.40 12.36 -1.07
N ASP A 246 -6.69 11.24 -1.09
CA ASP A 246 -5.94 10.81 0.09
C ASP A 246 -4.68 11.66 0.21
N TYR A 247 -4.32 12.03 1.44
CA TYR A 247 -3.15 12.86 1.71
C TYR A 247 -2.27 12.20 2.75
N ASP A 248 -0.96 12.26 2.50
CA ASP A 248 0.01 11.67 3.38
C ASP A 248 1.05 12.70 3.85
N VAL A 249 1.82 12.33 4.86
CA VAL A 249 3.09 12.97 5.23
C VAL A 249 4.19 11.92 5.26
N SER A 250 5.42 12.31 4.92
CA SER A 250 6.59 11.43 5.03
C SER A 250 7.70 12.00 5.91
N ALA A 251 8.42 11.09 6.53
CA ALA A 251 9.71 11.33 7.14
C ALA A 251 10.77 10.50 6.40
N TRP A 252 11.75 11.17 5.78
CA TRP A 252 12.96 10.57 5.21
C TRP A 252 14.19 11.07 5.94
#